data_AF-A0A519CNR9-F1
#
_entry.id   AF-A0A519CNR9-F1
#
_cell.length_a   1.000
_cell.length_b   1.000
_cell.length_c   1.000
_cell.angle_alpha   90.00
_cell.angle_beta   90.00
_cell.angle_gamma   90.00
#
_symmetry.space_group_name_H-M   'P 1'
#
loop_
_entity.id
_entity.type
_entity.pdbx_description
1 polymer ?
#
loop_
_entity_poly.entity_id
_entity_poly.type
_entity_poly.pdbx_seq_one_letter_code
_entity_poly.pdbx_strand_id
1 'polypeptide(L)' 'MLEDNMLIAIGFSLLKHSGYIDPGALSGFMVVILGAVVGIGMTLKLYWYKIKQKISRNKID' A
#
# COMPACT_ATOMS: atom_id res chain seq x y z
N MET A 1 8.57 2.39 -42.19
CA MET A 1 9.87 3.05 -41.95
C MET A 1 9.77 4.22 -40.98
N LEU A 2 8.95 5.25 -41.22
CA LEU A 2 8.81 6.37 -40.27
C LEU A 2 8.00 5.98 -39.01
N GLU A 3 6.91 5.23 -39.21
CA GLU A 3 6.04 4.67 -38.15
C GLU A 3 6.82 3.78 -37.17
N ASP A 4 7.67 2.89 -37.70
CA ASP A 4 8.44 1.93 -36.89
C ASP A 4 9.46 2.65 -35.99
N ASN A 5 10.11 3.69 -36.51
CA ASN A 5 11.04 4.53 -35.74
C ASN A 5 10.32 5.33 -34.65
N MET A 6 9.09 5.76 -34.90
CA MET A 6 8.25 6.47 -33.93
C MET A 6 7.82 5.53 -32.79
N LEU A 7 7.41 4.30 -33.10
CA LEU A 7 7.06 3.29 -32.10
C LEU A 7 8.25 2.91 -31.22
N ILE A 8 9.44 2.76 -31.82
CA ILE A 8 10.68 2.49 -31.08
C ILE A 8 11.03 3.65 -30.14
N ALA A 9 10.92 4.90 -30.59
CA ALA A 9 11.19 6.08 -29.78
C ALA A 9 10.22 6.21 -28.58
N ILE A 10 8.93 5.92 -28.79
CA ILE A 10 7.92 5.89 -27.73
C ILE A 10 8.23 4.78 -26.73
N GLY A 11 8.60 3.58 -27.19
CA GLY A 11 9.01 2.46 -26.34
C GLY A 11 10.20 2.81 -25.44
N PHE A 12 11.23 3.47 -25.98
CA PHE A 12 12.39 3.92 -25.20
C PHE A 12 12.03 5.01 -24.16
N SER A 13 11.10 5.92 -24.49
CA SER A 13 10.66 6.98 -23.57
C SER A 13 9.85 6.44 -22.38
N LEU A 14 9.05 5.38 -22.60
CA LEU A 14 8.29 4.71 -21.54
C LEU A 14 9.21 3.87 -20.63
N LEU A 15 10.20 3.16 -21.20
CA LEU A 15 11.21 2.43 -20.43
C LEU A 15 12.08 3.36 -19.58
N LYS A 16 12.32 4.60 -20.03
CA LYS A 16 13.10 5.59 -19.28
C LYS A 16 12.46 5.98 -17.94
N HIS A 17 11.14 5.85 -17.80
CA HIS A 17 10.40 6.29 -16.59
C HIS A 17 9.72 5.13 -15.85
N SER A 18 10.05 3.88 -16.16
CA SER A 18 9.38 2.70 -15.59
C SER A 18 9.60 2.50 -14.07
N GLY A 19 10.40 3.34 -13.42
CA GLY A 19 10.60 3.37 -11.96
C GLY A 19 10.33 4.74 -11.34
N TYR A 20 9.84 5.71 -12.10
CA TYR A 20 9.49 7.03 -11.57
C TYR A 20 8.13 6.96 -10.88
N ILE A 21 8.15 6.87 -9.55
CA ILE A 21 6.96 7.09 -8.73
C ILE A 21 6.83 8.59 -8.53
N ASP A 22 5.77 9.18 -9.09
CA ASP A 22 5.48 10.60 -8.88
C ASP A 22 5.40 10.91 -7.37
N PRO A 23 6.02 12.00 -6.89
CA PRO A 23 6.00 12.37 -5.46
C PRO A 23 4.57 12.48 -4.89
N GLY A 24 3.60 12.90 -5.71
CA GLY A 24 2.18 12.92 -5.37
C GLY A 24 1.60 11.51 -5.21
N ALA A 25 1.92 10.59 -6.11
CA ALA A 25 1.51 9.19 -5.99
C ALA A 25 2.09 8.52 -4.73
N LEU A 26 3.36 8.78 -4.40
CA LEU A 26 4.00 8.27 -3.19
C LEU A 26 3.32 8.82 -1.93
N SER A 27 3.03 10.12 -1.89
CA SER A 27 2.35 10.75 -0.75
C SER A 27 0.92 10.20 -0.56
N GLY A 28 0.16 10.01 -1.64
CA GLY A 28 -1.16 9.39 -1.60
C GLY A 28 -1.12 7.96 -1.04
N PHE A 29 -0.14 7.16 -1.47
CA PHE A 29 0.05 5.80 -0.94
C PHE A 29 0.35 5.79 0.56
N MET A 30 1.16 6.75 1.06
CA MET A 30 1.45 6.86 2.49
C MET A 30 0.21 7.21 3.32
N VAL A 31 -0.70 8.05 2.80
CA VAL A 31 -1.97 8.36 3.49
C VAL A 31 -2.83 7.11 3.66
N VAL A 32 -2.88 6.24 2.66
CA VAL A 32 -3.62 4.97 2.74
C VAL A 32 -3.02 4.05 3.80
N ILE A 33 -1.69 3.91 3.84
CA ILE A 33 -1.00 3.11 4.87
C ILE A 33 -1.29 3.67 6.26
N LEU A 34 -1.13 4.98 6.46
CA LEU A 34 -1.37 5.62 7.75
C LEU A 34 -2.83 5.46 8.19
N GLY A 35 -3.78 5.63 7.26
CA GLY A 35 -5.20 5.40 7.52
C GLY A 35 -5.49 3.96 7.93
N ALA A 36 -4.87 2.97 7.27
CA ALA A 36 -5.00 1.57 7.63
C ALA A 36 -4.43 1.29 9.03
N VAL A 37 -3.24 1.80 9.37
CA VAL A 37 -2.62 1.63 10.70
C VAL A 37 -3.50 2.25 11.79
N VAL A 38 -4.00 3.47 11.58
CA VAL A 38 -4.89 4.14 12.53
C VAL A 38 -6.20 3.38 12.69
N GLY A 39 -6.81 2.92 11.59
CA GLY A 39 -8.04 2.15 11.61
C GLY A 39 -7.89 0.80 12.35
N ILE A 40 -6.79 0.09 12.09
CA ILE A 40 -6.45 -1.15 12.80
C ILE A 40 -6.22 -0.86 14.29
N GLY A 41 -5.46 0.19 14.62
CA GLY A 41 -5.19 0.57 16.02
C GLY A 41 -6.45 0.92 16.80
N MET A 42 -7.37 1.70 16.20
CA MET A 42 -8.66 2.01 16.80
C MET A 42 -9.53 0.77 17.01
N THR A 43 -9.59 -0.11 16.00
CA THR A 43 -10.36 -1.36 16.08
C THR A 43 -9.77 -2.27 17.17
N LEU A 44 -8.45 -2.45 17.20
CA LEU A 44 -7.78 -3.25 18.22
C LEU A 44 -8.04 -2.71 19.62
N LYS A 45 -8.02 -1.38 19.81
CA LYS A 45 -8.35 -0.73 21.07
C LYS A 45 -9.80 -0.98 21.50
N LEU A 46 -10.76 -0.87 20.58
CA LEU A 46 -12.18 -1.15 20.83
C LEU A 46 -12.41 -2.60 21.28
N TYR A 47 -11.75 -3.56 20.62
CA TYR A 47 -11.93 -4.99 20.88
C TYR A 47 -10.95 -5.55 21.90
N TRP A 48 -10.10 -4.72 22.52
CA TRP A 48 -9.01 -5.13 23.39
C TRP A 48 -9.44 -6.10 24.49
N TYR A 49 -10.58 -5.82 25.14
CA TYR A 49 -11.14 -6.68 26.17
C TYR A 49 -11.54 -8.07 25.65
N LYS A 50 -12.22 -8.14 24.50
CA LYS A 50 -12.63 -9.40 23.85
C LYS A 50 -11.42 -10.21 23.38
N ILE A 51 -10.39 -9.53 22.87
CA ILE A 51 -9.13 -10.15 22.44
C ILE A 51 -8.41 -10.74 23.65
N LYS A 52 -8.27 -9.99 24.75
CA LYS A 52 -7.69 -10.51 26.00
C LYS A 52 -8.44 -11.72 26.52
N GLN A 53 -9.77 -11.68 26.52
CA GLN A 53 -10.58 -12.82 26.96
C GLN A 53 -10.37 -14.06 26.08
N LYS A 54 -10.35 -13.91 24.74
CA LYS A 54 -10.06 -15.03 23.82
C LYS A 54 -8.66 -15.61 24.03
N ILE A 55 -7.64 -14.76 24.18
CA ILE A 55 -6.26 -15.19 24.42
C ILE A 55 -6.14 -15.88 25.79
N SER A 56 -6.79 -15.35 26.82
CA SER A 56 -6.73 -15.90 28.18
C SER A 56 -7.49 -17.21 28.32
N ARG A 57 -8.57 -17.43 27.55
CA ARG A 57 -9.34 -18.69 27.63
C ARG A 57 -8.55 -19.89 27.10
N ASN A 58 -7.70 -19.69 26.09
CA ASN A 58 -6.79 -20.72 25.57
C ASN A 58 -5.64 -21.10 26.53
N LYS A 59 -5.57 -20.53 27.73
CA LYS A 59 -4.54 -20.85 28.72
C LYS A 59 -5.02 -21.82 29.82
N ILE A 60 -6.29 -22.18 29.79
CA ILE A 60 -6.93 -23.07 30.78
C ILE A 60 -7.63 -24.18 30.00
N ASP A 61 -6.87 -24.93 29.20
CA ASP A 61 -7.19 -26.25 28.67
C ASP A 61 -5.88 -27.04 28.57
#